data_AF-A0A373GCZ2-F1
#
_entry.id   AF-A0A373GCZ2-F1
#
_cell.length_a   1.000
_cell.length_b   1.000
_cell.length_c   1.000
_cell.angle_alpha   90.00
_cell.angle_beta   90.00
_cell.angle_gamma   90.00
#
_symmetry.space_group_name_H-M   'P 1'
#
loop_
_entity.id
_entity.type
_entity.pdbx_description
1 polymer ?
#
loop_
_entity_poly.entity_id
_entity_poly.type
_entity_poly.pdbx_seq_one_letter_code
_entity_poly.pdbx_strand_id
1 'polypeptide(L)'
;MKRYIPIALSLMAFSLISCGEVMDLTQPEKAEVTYSDITLSLYQTGKYELYLDEPEYEYTIMVEKSHCEKEAKAEFTVVDAHSFGEEYTLLPAANYDLDVNSLNFKGDDVLHTVGLRFHDLTTLDNTKKYVLGLKLKSDNLAVNEEKSTMTFYLQQKQGGIGNPYIITAAKDLAKLGEYLKDGQTTYVRLGADIDLQGMDWTPVEATAAKPVDFDGCGHAISNLKITSSSSTYQGFFGMLTGRCANVTFTNAQVTANKKLTGIVAGQAGNVSGVGIVENVRVSGTISLTSGNAAWDDGQAGGICGRLHGADSKIYQCGSETKITALWSAGGICGEVREGASIEQCYHVGDITTQSCVGGIASRLLGSTISHCYSHGVMKAVPMVVANPGGGIAGWVQPISGASTTSAISYCWSDCDVSAQNQVGGIMGNANNTTGSGITVHHCVAWNTYLFSQAAPKSGRVCGRYSQNVAYSCYANPAMECVFPNNPALPDQASVNVGTITTVDRYNGLTTINNLMEAIRALDWDTSIWNLNGEQPRLAWELN
;
A
#
# COMPACT_ATOMS: atom_id res chain seq x y z
N MET A 1 -20.49 27.21 6.14
CA MET A 1 -19.76 28.40 6.61
C MET A 1 -18.70 28.74 5.57
N LYS A 2 -18.94 29.77 4.75
CA LYS A 2 -18.01 30.21 3.69
C LYS A 2 -16.83 30.92 4.35
N ARG A 3 -15.61 30.39 4.20
CA ARG A 3 -14.37 31.04 4.63
C ARG A 3 -13.84 31.89 3.47
N TYR A 4 -13.81 33.21 3.68
CA TYR A 4 -13.15 34.16 2.81
C TYR A 4 -11.63 34.08 3.01
N ILE A 5 -10.87 33.94 1.91
CA ILE A 5 -9.43 34.18 1.88
C ILE A 5 -9.25 35.61 1.34
N PRO A 6 -8.48 36.49 2.01
CA PRO A 6 -8.34 37.88 1.59
C PRO A 6 -7.42 37.97 0.36
N ILE A 7 -7.97 38.47 -0.74
CA ILE A 7 -7.19 38.93 -1.88
C ILE A 7 -6.57 40.27 -1.49
N ALA A 8 -5.25 40.34 -1.47
CA ALA A 8 -4.51 41.58 -1.30
C ALA A 8 -4.84 42.51 -2.48
N LEU A 9 -5.54 43.61 -2.21
CA LEU A 9 -5.66 44.74 -3.13
C LEU A 9 -4.27 45.33 -3.37
N SER A 10 -3.69 45.02 -4.52
CA SER A 10 -2.62 45.82 -5.10
C SER A 10 -3.24 47.09 -5.70
N LEU A 11 -3.16 48.19 -4.97
CA LEU A 11 -3.41 49.54 -5.49
C LEU A 11 -2.54 49.76 -6.74
N MET A 12 -3.16 49.94 -7.91
CA MET A 12 -2.46 50.54 -9.05
C MET A 12 -2.23 52.02 -8.75
N ALA A 13 -0.95 52.38 -8.58
CA ALA A 13 -0.52 53.76 -8.65
C ALA A 13 -0.73 54.26 -10.09
N PHE A 14 -1.53 55.31 -10.24
CA PHE A 14 -1.49 56.16 -11.43
C PHE A 14 -0.09 56.76 -11.53
N SER A 15 0.74 56.23 -12.43
CA SER A 15 1.92 56.96 -12.90
C SER A 15 1.45 57.93 -13.99
N LEU A 16 1.17 59.16 -13.58
CA LEU A 16 1.27 60.32 -14.44
C LEU A 16 2.74 60.41 -14.87
N ILE A 17 3.05 59.97 -16.09
CA ILE A 17 4.34 60.30 -16.70
C ILE A 17 4.26 61.79 -17.07
N SER A 18 4.98 62.60 -16.29
CA SER A 18 5.18 64.01 -16.53
C SER A 18 5.88 64.23 -17.87
N CYS A 19 5.34 65.12 -18.69
CA CYS A 19 6.08 65.80 -19.76
C CYS A 19 7.43 66.27 -19.24
N GLY A 20 8.51 65.87 -19.92
CA GLY A 20 9.85 66.22 -19.52
C GLY A 20 10.88 65.94 -20.60
N GLU A 21 10.67 66.46 -21.81
CA GLU A 21 11.74 66.96 -22.66
C GLU A 21 11.13 67.93 -23.68
N VAL A 22 11.58 69.18 -23.64
CA VAL A 22 11.21 70.21 -24.62
C VAL A 22 11.87 69.81 -25.94
N MET A 23 11.08 69.16 -26.80
CA MET A 23 11.46 68.90 -28.19
C MET A 23 11.37 70.21 -28.97
N ASP A 24 12.49 70.61 -29.57
CA ASP A 24 12.58 71.70 -30.53
C ASP A 24 11.61 71.48 -31.69
N LEU A 25 10.63 72.37 -31.85
CA LEU A 25 9.53 72.29 -32.81
C LEU A 25 9.93 72.70 -34.25
N THR A 26 11.18 72.49 -34.66
CA THR A 26 11.68 72.97 -35.97
C THR A 26 12.09 71.90 -36.98
N GLN A 27 11.81 70.61 -36.76
CA GLN A 27 11.89 69.59 -37.83
C GLN A 27 10.77 68.54 -37.73
N PRO A 28 9.89 68.39 -38.75
CA PRO A 28 8.92 67.31 -38.79
C PRO A 28 9.58 66.07 -39.39
N GLU A 29 10.46 65.40 -38.66
CA GLU A 29 10.73 63.99 -38.97
C GLU A 29 9.60 63.17 -38.36
N LYS A 30 8.54 62.99 -39.15
CA LYS A 30 7.65 61.85 -38.97
C LYS A 30 8.54 60.62 -39.02
N ALA A 31 8.75 59.95 -37.89
CA ALA A 31 9.05 58.53 -37.94
C ALA A 31 7.86 57.87 -38.64
N GLU A 32 7.99 57.62 -39.94
CA GLU A 32 7.03 56.79 -40.66
C GLU A 32 7.13 55.41 -40.02
N VAL A 33 6.16 55.06 -39.17
CA VAL A 33 5.92 53.67 -38.80
C VAL A 33 5.62 52.97 -40.12
N THR A 34 6.59 52.25 -40.66
CA THR A 34 6.36 51.39 -41.82
C THR A 34 5.31 50.37 -41.40
N TYR A 35 4.22 50.26 -42.17
CA TYR A 35 3.10 49.35 -41.88
C TYR A 35 3.50 47.87 -41.65
N SER A 36 4.74 47.51 -41.97
CA SER A 36 5.36 46.21 -41.69
C SER A 36 5.69 45.94 -40.22
N ASP A 37 5.77 46.97 -39.36
CA ASP A 37 6.22 46.83 -37.96
C ASP A 37 5.07 46.76 -36.94
N ILE A 38 3.81 46.84 -37.40
CA ILE A 38 2.64 46.72 -36.54
C ILE A 38 2.33 45.24 -36.30
N THR A 39 2.32 44.83 -35.03
CA THR A 39 2.06 43.43 -34.64
C THR A 39 0.93 43.31 -33.62
N LEU A 40 0.28 42.14 -33.61
CA LEU A 40 -0.55 41.68 -32.50
C LEU A 40 0.28 40.86 -31.52
N SER A 41 0.01 41.01 -30.22
CA SER A 41 0.65 40.22 -29.18
C SER A 41 -0.28 39.99 -27.99
N LEU A 42 -0.08 38.87 -27.30
CA LEU A 42 -0.64 38.66 -25.98
C LEU A 42 0.17 39.42 -24.94
N TYR A 43 -0.53 40.12 -24.05
CA TYR A 43 0.12 40.83 -22.95
C TYR A 43 0.67 39.84 -21.90
N GLN A 44 -0.08 38.78 -21.65
CA GLN A 44 0.33 37.67 -20.78
C GLN A 44 0.64 36.44 -21.65
N THR A 45 1.79 35.81 -21.42
CA THR A 45 2.26 34.65 -22.17
C THR A 45 2.92 33.66 -21.22
N GLY A 46 3.12 32.42 -21.67
CA GLY A 46 3.83 31.40 -20.90
C GLY A 46 2.95 30.26 -20.38
N LYS A 47 3.45 29.59 -19.35
CA LYS A 47 2.88 28.36 -18.78
C LYS A 47 2.06 28.67 -17.52
N TYR A 48 0.85 28.12 -17.47
CA TYR A 48 -0.06 28.22 -16.33
C TYR A 48 -0.35 26.82 -15.81
N GLU A 49 -0.16 26.60 -14.51
CA GLU A 49 -0.51 25.33 -13.86
C GLU A 49 -1.82 25.47 -13.10
N LEU A 50 -2.79 24.64 -13.48
CA LEU A 50 -4.11 24.54 -12.89
C LEU A 50 -4.29 23.13 -12.32
N TYR A 51 -5.24 22.99 -11.40
CA TYR A 51 -5.49 21.73 -10.71
C TYR A 51 -6.91 21.23 -10.96
N LEU A 52 -7.03 19.95 -11.31
CA LEU A 52 -8.33 19.30 -11.54
C LEU A 52 -9.19 19.23 -10.27
N ASP A 53 -8.58 19.40 -9.09
CA ASP A 53 -9.26 19.44 -7.79
C ASP A 53 -10.07 20.73 -7.57
N GLU A 54 -9.76 21.80 -8.32
CA GLU A 54 -10.55 23.03 -8.31
C GLU A 54 -11.60 22.97 -9.41
N PRO A 55 -12.87 23.28 -9.12
CA PRO A 55 -13.96 23.07 -10.07
C PRO A 55 -13.88 24.03 -11.27
N GLU A 56 -13.39 25.25 -11.06
CA GLU A 56 -13.42 26.33 -12.05
C GLU A 56 -12.22 27.27 -11.89
N TYR A 57 -11.83 27.91 -13.00
CA TYR A 57 -10.87 29.01 -13.03
C TYR A 57 -11.35 30.08 -14.01
N GLU A 58 -11.02 31.35 -13.76
CA GLU A 58 -11.33 32.45 -14.66
C GLU A 58 -10.08 33.29 -14.92
N TYR A 59 -9.86 33.64 -16.19
CA TYR A 59 -8.74 34.46 -16.66
C TYR A 59 -9.24 35.54 -17.61
N THR A 60 -8.57 36.69 -17.59
CA THR A 60 -8.75 37.75 -18.59
C THR A 60 -7.50 37.81 -19.47
N ILE A 61 -7.65 37.42 -20.73
CA ILE A 61 -6.59 37.47 -21.74
C ILE A 61 -6.59 38.84 -22.39
N MET A 62 -5.45 39.52 -22.39
CA MET A 62 -5.28 40.81 -23.07
C MET A 62 -4.53 40.65 -24.39
N VAL A 63 -5.15 41.13 -25.47
CA VAL A 63 -4.56 41.16 -26.82
C VAL A 63 -4.29 42.61 -27.22
N GLU A 64 -3.04 42.90 -27.51
CA GLU A 64 -2.53 44.23 -27.82
C GLU A 64 -2.18 44.33 -29.31
N LYS A 65 -2.50 45.49 -29.90
CA LYS A 65 -2.00 45.94 -31.20
C LYS A 65 -0.98 47.03 -30.94
N SER A 66 0.26 46.85 -31.42
CA SER A 66 1.39 47.71 -31.06
C SER A 66 1.21 49.20 -31.39
N HIS A 67 0.41 49.52 -32.43
CA HIS A 67 0.12 50.89 -32.87
C HIS A 67 -1.26 50.98 -33.52
N CYS A 68 -1.89 52.16 -33.57
CA CYS A 68 -3.30 52.36 -33.96
C CYS A 68 -3.56 52.55 -35.46
N GLU A 69 -2.57 52.50 -36.35
CA GLU A 69 -2.76 52.98 -37.73
C GLU A 69 -3.44 51.96 -38.66
N LYS A 70 -3.73 50.75 -38.19
CA LYS A 70 -4.29 49.66 -39.03
C LYS A 70 -5.36 48.85 -38.31
N GLU A 71 -6.45 48.55 -39.00
CA GLU A 71 -7.44 47.57 -38.53
C GLU A 71 -6.86 46.16 -38.53
N ALA A 72 -7.22 45.35 -37.54
CA ALA A 72 -6.72 43.99 -37.40
C ALA A 72 -7.82 43.03 -36.95
N LYS A 73 -7.77 41.79 -37.45
CA LYS A 73 -8.61 40.71 -36.99
C LYS A 73 -7.73 39.67 -36.30
N ALA A 74 -8.10 39.28 -35.09
CA ALA A 74 -7.37 38.27 -34.33
C ALA A 74 -8.29 37.14 -33.87
N GLU A 75 -7.79 35.91 -33.88
CA GLU A 75 -8.51 34.71 -33.46
C GLU A 75 -7.59 33.82 -32.62
N PHE A 76 -8.18 32.99 -31.76
CA PHE A 76 -7.46 31.96 -31.03
C PHE A 76 -7.63 30.61 -31.71
N THR A 77 -6.53 29.91 -31.90
CA THR A 77 -6.52 28.51 -32.35
C THR A 77 -5.96 27.62 -31.26
N VAL A 78 -6.58 26.45 -31.10
CA VAL A 78 -6.11 25.44 -30.16
C VAL A 78 -4.87 24.77 -30.73
N VAL A 79 -3.81 24.69 -29.92
CA VAL A 79 -2.57 24.00 -30.26
C VAL A 79 -2.73 22.49 -30.03
N ASP A 80 -2.18 21.68 -30.93
CA ASP A 80 -2.17 20.23 -30.79
C ASP A 80 -1.43 19.80 -29.51
N ALA A 81 -2.05 18.94 -28.71
CA ALA A 81 -1.50 18.45 -27.45
C ALA A 81 -0.12 17.79 -27.59
N HIS A 82 0.15 17.10 -28.71
CA HIS A 82 1.44 16.44 -28.96
C HIS A 82 2.61 17.42 -29.02
N SER A 83 2.33 18.71 -29.26
CA SER A 83 3.34 19.78 -29.23
C SER A 83 3.90 20.01 -27.82
N PHE A 84 3.22 19.52 -26.78
CA PHE A 84 3.56 19.71 -25.37
C PHE A 84 4.12 18.46 -24.68
N GLY A 85 4.06 17.29 -25.33
CA GLY A 85 4.51 15.99 -24.79
C GLY A 85 3.47 14.91 -24.99
N GLU A 86 3.92 13.65 -25.11
CA GLU A 86 3.01 12.49 -25.29
C GLU A 86 2.18 12.20 -24.04
N GLU A 87 2.59 12.69 -22.87
CA GLU A 87 1.87 12.53 -21.62
C GLU A 87 0.63 13.42 -21.49
N TYR A 88 0.46 14.40 -22.38
CA TYR A 88 -0.62 15.38 -22.30
C TYR A 88 -1.78 15.05 -23.24
N THR A 89 -2.99 15.09 -22.69
CA THR A 89 -4.25 15.02 -23.43
C THR A 89 -4.78 16.43 -23.68
N LEU A 90 -5.35 16.70 -24.85
CA LEU A 90 -5.99 17.99 -25.09
C LEU A 90 -7.19 18.17 -24.16
N LEU A 91 -7.32 19.33 -23.51
CA LEU A 91 -8.49 19.65 -22.70
C LEU A 91 -9.76 19.63 -23.58
N PRO A 92 -10.83 18.91 -23.20
CA PRO A 92 -12.05 18.89 -24.00
C PRO A 92 -12.68 20.29 -24.13
N ALA A 93 -13.19 20.60 -25.32
CA ALA A 93 -13.84 21.89 -25.60
C ALA A 93 -15.10 22.16 -24.76
N ALA A 94 -15.65 21.15 -24.09
CA ALA A 94 -16.78 21.29 -23.18
C ALA A 94 -16.38 21.74 -21.75
N ASN A 95 -15.08 21.91 -21.47
CA ASN A 95 -14.56 22.26 -20.15
C ASN A 95 -13.94 23.66 -20.10
N TYR A 96 -14.03 24.42 -21.18
CA TYR A 96 -13.64 25.82 -21.20
C TYR A 96 -14.49 26.62 -22.18
N ASP A 97 -14.72 27.88 -21.82
CA ASP A 97 -15.40 28.87 -22.64
C ASP A 97 -14.46 30.05 -22.91
N LEU A 98 -14.50 30.55 -24.15
CA LEU A 98 -13.95 31.86 -24.51
C LEU A 98 -15.12 32.79 -24.79
N ASP A 99 -15.19 33.92 -24.09
CA ASP A 99 -16.30 34.87 -24.23
C ASP A 99 -16.40 35.44 -25.66
N VAL A 100 -15.27 35.51 -26.38
CA VAL A 100 -15.20 35.98 -27.76
C VAL A 100 -14.16 35.19 -28.54
N ASN A 101 -14.55 34.61 -29.69
CA ASN A 101 -13.66 33.81 -30.54
C ASN A 101 -12.91 34.62 -31.61
N SER A 102 -13.36 35.85 -31.90
CA SER A 102 -12.75 36.75 -32.89
C SER A 102 -12.75 38.18 -32.39
N LEU A 103 -11.59 38.83 -32.45
CA LEU A 103 -11.37 40.22 -32.06
C LEU A 103 -11.22 41.08 -33.31
N ASN A 104 -11.95 42.19 -33.37
CA ASN A 104 -11.87 43.16 -34.45
C ASN A 104 -11.34 44.49 -33.87
N PHE A 105 -10.07 44.78 -34.11
CA PHE A 105 -9.45 46.05 -33.75
C PHE A 105 -9.81 47.08 -34.83
N LYS A 106 -10.60 48.10 -34.47
CA LYS A 106 -10.81 49.26 -35.34
C LYS A 106 -9.62 50.21 -35.21
N GLY A 107 -9.61 51.30 -35.98
CA GLY A 107 -8.47 52.22 -36.11
C GLY A 107 -7.75 52.49 -34.79
N ASP A 108 -8.36 53.28 -33.91
CA ASP A 108 -7.79 53.69 -32.62
C ASP A 108 -7.77 52.61 -31.52
N ASP A 109 -8.38 51.44 -31.73
CA ASP A 109 -8.36 50.33 -30.76
C ASP A 109 -6.97 49.72 -30.66
N VAL A 110 -6.36 49.74 -29.47
CA VAL A 110 -5.03 49.15 -29.22
C VAL A 110 -5.06 47.94 -28.29
N LEU A 111 -6.16 47.72 -27.56
CA LEU A 111 -6.27 46.67 -26.55
C LEU A 111 -7.68 46.08 -26.52
N HIS A 112 -7.75 44.75 -26.54
CA HIS A 112 -8.97 43.99 -26.27
C HIS A 112 -8.76 42.98 -25.15
N THR A 113 -9.84 42.66 -24.43
CA THR A 113 -9.88 41.64 -23.39
C THR A 113 -10.79 40.48 -23.81
N VAL A 114 -10.36 39.25 -23.59
CA VAL A 114 -11.15 38.02 -23.77
C VAL A 114 -11.22 37.28 -22.44
N GLY A 115 -12.42 36.98 -21.96
CA GLY A 115 -12.60 36.09 -20.82
C GLY A 115 -12.38 34.63 -21.22
N LEU A 116 -11.61 33.91 -20.39
CA LEU A 116 -11.42 32.47 -20.48
C LEU A 116 -11.89 31.86 -19.16
N ARG A 117 -12.91 31.01 -19.21
CA ARG A 117 -13.43 30.29 -18.05
C ARG A 117 -13.21 28.80 -18.22
N PHE A 118 -12.60 28.16 -17.24
CA PHE A 118 -12.53 26.71 -17.10
C PHE A 118 -13.65 26.27 -16.15
N HIS A 119 -14.33 25.17 -16.47
CA HIS A 119 -15.41 24.67 -15.64
C HIS A 119 -15.54 23.14 -15.72
N ASP A 120 -16.28 22.57 -14.75
CA ASP A 120 -16.52 21.15 -14.59
C ASP A 120 -15.23 20.30 -14.57
N LEU A 121 -14.11 20.88 -14.12
CA LEU A 121 -12.80 20.22 -14.16
C LEU A 121 -12.73 18.97 -13.29
N THR A 122 -13.52 18.93 -12.22
CA THR A 122 -13.64 17.77 -11.32
C THR A 122 -14.34 16.57 -11.96
N THR A 123 -14.94 16.73 -13.14
CA THR A 123 -15.55 15.64 -13.91
C THR A 123 -14.57 14.91 -14.82
N LEU A 124 -13.38 15.49 -15.03
CA LEU A 124 -12.33 14.92 -15.87
C LEU A 124 -11.65 13.72 -15.20
N ASP A 125 -11.12 12.82 -16.02
CA ASP A 125 -10.31 11.70 -15.55
C ASP A 125 -9.04 12.23 -14.86
N ASN A 126 -9.01 12.13 -13.53
CA ASN A 126 -7.96 12.68 -12.69
C ASN A 126 -6.64 11.92 -12.77
N THR A 127 -6.58 10.81 -13.51
CA THR A 127 -5.34 10.07 -13.79
C THR A 127 -4.55 10.67 -14.96
N LYS A 128 -5.17 11.55 -15.75
CA LYS A 128 -4.57 12.17 -16.94
C LYS A 128 -4.04 13.57 -16.67
N LYS A 129 -3.05 13.97 -17.46
CA LYS A 129 -2.61 15.36 -17.58
C LYS A 129 -3.27 15.98 -18.80
N TYR A 130 -3.89 17.13 -18.62
CA TYR A 130 -4.50 17.89 -19.71
C TYR A 130 -3.68 19.13 -20.06
N VAL A 131 -3.81 19.57 -21.30
CA VAL A 131 -3.21 20.81 -21.78
C VAL A 131 -4.20 21.58 -22.66
N LEU A 132 -4.22 22.90 -22.53
CA LEU A 132 -4.88 23.82 -23.46
C LEU A 132 -3.85 24.86 -23.91
N GLY A 133 -3.41 24.77 -25.15
CA GLY A 133 -2.62 25.82 -25.79
C GLY A 133 -3.52 26.72 -26.62
N LEU A 134 -3.55 28.02 -26.34
CA LEU A 134 -4.26 29.03 -27.13
C LEU A 134 -3.22 29.86 -27.90
N LYS A 135 -3.16 29.70 -29.22
CA LYS A 135 -2.28 30.47 -30.11
C LYS A 135 -3.07 31.54 -30.85
N LEU A 136 -2.65 32.78 -30.66
CA LEU A 136 -3.13 33.96 -31.37
C LEU A 136 -2.72 33.88 -32.84
N LYS A 137 -3.68 34.13 -33.73
CA LYS A 137 -3.48 34.22 -35.18
C LYS A 137 -4.19 35.43 -35.75
N SER A 138 -3.67 35.91 -36.87
CA SER A 138 -4.28 36.97 -37.68
C SER A 138 -3.94 36.75 -39.14
N ASP A 139 -4.91 36.95 -40.02
CA ASP A 139 -4.74 36.83 -41.47
C ASP A 139 -4.30 38.15 -42.11
N ASN A 140 -4.48 39.28 -41.40
CA ASN A 140 -4.29 40.63 -41.95
C ASN A 140 -3.24 41.47 -41.22
N LEU A 141 -2.65 40.94 -40.14
CA LEU A 141 -1.56 41.57 -39.40
C LEU A 141 -0.56 40.53 -38.89
N ALA A 142 0.71 40.91 -38.78
CA ALA A 142 1.73 40.04 -38.22
C ALA A 142 1.46 39.81 -36.72
N VAL A 143 1.76 38.60 -36.23
CA VAL A 143 1.69 38.25 -34.80
C VAL A 143 3.12 38.14 -34.27
N ASN A 144 3.39 38.71 -33.11
CA ASN A 144 4.65 38.50 -32.42
C ASN A 144 4.72 37.05 -31.93
N GLU A 145 5.56 36.21 -32.55
CA GLU A 145 5.64 34.78 -32.26
C GLU A 145 5.99 34.46 -30.80
N GLU A 146 6.89 35.24 -30.18
CA GLU A 146 7.27 35.07 -28.76
C GLU A 146 6.11 35.38 -27.81
N LYS A 147 5.18 36.23 -28.26
CA LYS A 147 3.99 36.61 -27.52
C LYS A 147 2.69 36.11 -28.15
N SER A 148 2.76 34.99 -28.87
CA SER A 148 1.62 34.46 -29.61
C SER A 148 0.82 33.41 -28.86
N THR A 149 1.36 32.79 -27.81
CA THR A 149 0.79 31.57 -27.22
C THR A 149 0.71 31.63 -25.69
N MET A 150 -0.41 31.19 -25.14
CA MET A 150 -0.61 30.87 -23.73
C MET A 150 -0.89 29.38 -23.59
N THR A 151 -0.30 28.73 -22.59
CA THR A 151 -0.49 27.29 -22.35
C THR A 151 -0.91 27.01 -20.92
N PHE A 152 -2.03 26.31 -20.76
CA PHE A 152 -2.58 25.90 -19.48
C PHE A 152 -2.39 24.39 -19.32
N TYR A 153 -1.69 23.97 -18.28
CA TYR A 153 -1.49 22.57 -17.92
C TYR A 153 -2.37 22.25 -16.73
N LEU A 154 -3.20 21.21 -16.84
CA LEU A 154 -4.12 20.80 -15.79
C LEU A 154 -3.78 19.38 -15.35
N GLN A 155 -3.58 19.19 -14.06
CA GLN A 155 -3.32 17.88 -13.47
C GLN A 155 -3.86 17.83 -12.04
N GLN A 156 -3.88 16.66 -11.42
CA GLN A 156 -4.23 16.57 -10.00
C GLN A 156 -3.16 17.22 -9.13
N LYS A 157 -3.54 17.77 -7.97
CA LYS A 157 -2.59 18.16 -6.92
C LYS A 157 -1.73 16.97 -6.51
N GLN A 158 -0.48 17.27 -6.14
CA GLN A 158 0.47 16.24 -5.75
C GLN A 158 -0.05 15.42 -4.55
N GLY A 159 0.13 14.10 -4.61
CA GLY A 159 -0.39 13.14 -3.65
C GLY A 159 -1.73 12.52 -4.04
N GLY A 160 -2.31 12.89 -5.17
CA GLY A 160 -3.46 12.22 -5.77
C GLY A 160 -3.07 11.08 -6.71
N ILE A 161 -4.05 10.26 -7.11
CA ILE A 161 -3.84 9.08 -7.97
C ILE A 161 -3.18 9.41 -9.32
N GLY A 162 -3.51 10.55 -9.94
CA GLY A 162 -2.89 10.99 -11.20
C GLY A 162 -1.61 11.81 -11.04
N ASN A 163 -1.24 12.17 -9.81
CA ASN A 163 -0.03 12.91 -9.53
C ASN A 163 0.55 12.49 -8.16
N PRO A 164 1.03 11.25 -8.00
CA PRO A 164 1.51 10.76 -6.71
C PRO A 164 2.81 11.47 -6.29
N TYR A 165 3.13 11.43 -4.99
CA TYR A 165 4.47 11.80 -4.53
C TYR A 165 5.49 10.76 -5.03
N ILE A 166 6.50 11.19 -5.79
CA ILE A 166 7.60 10.32 -6.21
C ILE A 166 8.78 10.54 -5.25
N ILE A 167 9.14 9.50 -4.50
CA ILE A 167 10.22 9.55 -3.51
C ILE A 167 11.46 8.84 -4.06
N THR A 168 12.56 9.57 -4.13
CA THR A 168 13.85 9.07 -4.64
C THR A 168 14.98 9.18 -3.63
N ALA A 169 14.73 9.73 -2.45
CA ALA A 169 15.73 9.93 -1.41
C ALA A 169 15.19 9.65 0.00
N ALA A 170 16.07 9.14 0.87
CA ALA A 170 15.76 8.78 2.25
C ALA A 170 15.19 9.95 3.08
N LYS A 171 15.67 11.19 2.84
CA LYS A 171 15.19 12.39 3.53
C LYS A 171 13.74 12.76 3.17
N ASP A 172 13.33 12.46 1.95
CA ASP A 172 11.95 12.70 1.51
C ASP A 172 11.05 11.56 2.00
N LEU A 173 11.56 10.32 2.02
CA LEU A 173 10.86 9.20 2.65
C LEU A 173 10.59 9.45 4.14
N ALA A 174 11.54 10.04 4.87
CA ALA A 174 11.36 10.40 6.27
C ALA A 174 10.22 11.40 6.53
N LYS A 175 9.78 12.15 5.50
CA LYS A 175 8.65 13.08 5.57
C LYS A 175 7.32 12.45 5.18
N LEU A 176 7.27 11.15 4.92
CA LEU A 176 6.06 10.46 4.46
C LEU A 176 4.82 10.78 5.31
N GLY A 177 4.97 10.86 6.64
CA GLY A 177 3.88 11.24 7.54
C GLY A 177 3.32 12.65 7.33
N GLU A 178 4.12 13.60 6.82
CA GLU A 178 3.72 14.98 6.52
C GLU A 178 2.91 15.09 5.22
N TYR A 179 3.09 14.13 4.31
CA TYR A 179 2.34 14.06 3.06
C TYR A 179 0.90 13.62 3.27
N LEU A 180 0.63 12.85 4.32
CA LEU A 180 -0.70 12.31 4.62
C LEU A 180 -1.72 13.42 4.90
N LYS A 181 -2.87 13.37 4.21
CA LYS A 181 -3.94 14.38 4.32
C LYS A 181 -5.23 13.81 4.90
N ASP A 182 -5.93 14.64 5.67
CA ASP A 182 -7.24 14.28 6.23
C ASP A 182 -8.29 14.10 5.14
N GLY A 183 -9.08 13.04 5.24
CA GLY A 183 -10.24 12.77 4.40
C GLY A 183 -9.92 12.28 2.98
N GLN A 184 -8.64 12.06 2.63
CA GLN A 184 -8.26 11.58 1.30
C GLN A 184 -7.09 10.61 1.34
N THR A 185 -7.08 9.65 0.41
CA THR A 185 -5.94 8.74 0.21
C THR A 185 -4.77 9.50 -0.39
N THR A 186 -3.61 9.41 0.26
CA THR A 186 -2.36 9.96 -0.25
C THR A 186 -1.61 8.90 -1.06
N TYR A 187 -1.34 9.17 -2.33
CA TYR A 187 -0.65 8.27 -3.25
C TYR A 187 0.84 8.58 -3.29
N VAL A 188 1.66 7.56 -3.07
CA VAL A 188 3.12 7.65 -2.97
C VAL A 188 3.75 6.52 -3.77
N ARG A 189 4.76 6.87 -4.58
CA ARG A 189 5.55 5.92 -5.36
C ARG A 189 7.03 6.08 -5.03
N LEU A 190 7.76 4.97 -4.94
CA LEU A 190 9.22 5.04 -4.99
C LEU A 190 9.68 5.20 -6.44
N GLY A 191 10.64 6.09 -6.66
CA GLY A 191 11.32 6.26 -7.95
C GLY A 191 12.78 5.78 -7.95
N ALA A 192 13.24 5.25 -6.81
CA ALA A 192 14.57 4.68 -6.63
C ALA A 192 14.59 3.77 -5.40
N ASP A 193 15.59 2.90 -5.31
CA ASP A 193 15.91 2.20 -4.07
C ASP A 193 16.35 3.21 -3.00
N ILE A 194 15.92 2.99 -1.77
CA ILE A 194 16.15 3.89 -0.65
C ILE A 194 16.95 3.18 0.44
N ASP A 195 18.13 3.70 0.77
CA ASP A 195 18.92 3.25 1.92
C ASP A 195 18.64 4.13 3.15
N LEU A 196 18.23 3.50 4.25
CA LEU A 196 17.94 4.16 5.54
C LEU A 196 19.11 4.06 6.54
N GLN A 197 20.30 3.63 6.10
CA GLN A 197 21.45 3.49 6.98
C GLN A 197 21.73 4.76 7.79
N GLY A 198 21.90 4.61 9.10
CA GLY A 198 22.19 5.71 10.02
C GLY A 198 20.97 6.55 10.42
N MET A 199 19.76 6.19 9.97
CA MET A 199 18.52 6.83 10.39
C MET A 199 17.74 5.93 11.36
N ASP A 200 17.33 6.48 12.49
CA ASP A 200 16.34 5.85 13.35
C ASP A 200 14.94 6.22 12.86
N TRP A 201 14.20 5.22 12.41
CA TRP A 201 12.89 5.40 11.79
C TRP A 201 11.81 5.65 12.83
N THR A 202 10.99 6.67 12.58
CA THR A 202 9.77 6.94 13.35
C THR A 202 8.58 6.37 12.58
N PRO A 203 7.77 5.47 13.18
CA PRO A 203 6.62 4.89 12.49
C PRO A 203 5.67 5.93 11.92
N VAL A 204 5.23 5.72 10.67
CA VAL A 204 4.24 6.57 10.01
C VAL A 204 2.83 6.13 10.36
N GLU A 205 1.98 7.05 10.80
CA GLU A 205 0.61 6.74 11.23
C GLU A 205 -0.41 7.02 10.10
N ALA A 206 -0.56 6.06 9.18
CA ALA A 206 -1.59 6.08 8.14
C ALA A 206 -2.91 5.56 8.72
N THR A 207 -3.68 6.45 9.33
CA THR A 207 -4.97 6.11 9.96
C THR A 207 -6.11 6.09 8.95
N ALA A 208 -7.30 5.63 9.36
CA ALA A 208 -8.51 5.71 8.52
C ALA A 208 -8.89 7.14 8.10
N ALA A 209 -8.49 8.16 8.87
CA ALA A 209 -8.68 9.55 8.49
C ALA A 209 -7.66 10.04 7.44
N LYS A 210 -6.51 9.37 7.34
CA LYS A 210 -5.39 9.74 6.47
C LYS A 210 -4.79 8.50 5.77
N PRO A 211 -5.58 7.79 4.94
CA PRO A 211 -5.11 6.57 4.31
C PRO A 211 -3.98 6.83 3.32
N VAL A 212 -3.18 5.80 3.05
CA VAL A 212 -2.04 5.87 2.12
C VAL A 212 -2.12 4.75 1.08
N ASP A 213 -1.78 5.06 -0.16
CA ASP A 213 -1.45 4.08 -1.19
C ASP A 213 0.06 4.21 -1.47
N PHE A 214 0.86 3.41 -0.76
CA PHE A 214 2.30 3.36 -0.88
C PHE A 214 2.69 2.21 -1.81
N ASP A 215 3.30 2.52 -2.95
CA ASP A 215 3.72 1.53 -3.93
C ASP A 215 5.22 1.69 -4.18
N GLY A 216 5.99 0.65 -3.89
CA GLY A 216 7.43 0.65 -4.08
C GLY A 216 7.85 0.56 -5.54
N CYS A 217 6.94 0.28 -6.47
CA CYS A 217 7.25 0.11 -7.90
C CYS A 217 8.40 -0.88 -8.16
N GLY A 218 8.57 -1.89 -7.29
CA GLY A 218 9.65 -2.88 -7.36
C GLY A 218 10.94 -2.49 -6.66
N HIS A 219 11.03 -1.27 -6.10
CA HIS A 219 12.21 -0.78 -5.40
C HIS A 219 12.40 -1.36 -4.00
N ALA A 220 13.64 -1.29 -3.52
CA ALA A 220 14.03 -1.72 -2.19
C ALA A 220 14.09 -0.56 -1.18
N ILE A 221 13.73 -0.83 0.08
CA ILE A 221 14.05 -0.01 1.25
C ILE A 221 15.02 -0.81 2.12
N SER A 222 16.26 -0.35 2.23
CA SER A 222 17.32 -1.06 2.94
C SER A 222 17.59 -0.45 4.33
N ASN A 223 18.06 -1.28 5.26
CA ASN A 223 18.60 -0.85 6.55
C ASN A 223 17.60 -0.09 7.44
N LEU A 224 16.30 -0.39 7.32
CA LEU A 224 15.27 0.15 8.19
C LEU A 224 15.59 -0.19 9.65
N LYS A 225 15.82 0.83 10.48
CA LYS A 225 16.10 0.65 11.91
C LYS A 225 15.01 1.31 12.75
N ILE A 226 14.35 0.52 13.59
CA ILE A 226 13.34 0.99 14.53
C ILE A 226 13.79 0.60 15.93
N THR A 227 14.00 1.60 16.79
CA THR A 227 14.27 1.40 18.21
C THR A 227 13.15 2.05 19.01
N SER A 228 12.37 1.21 19.71
CA SER A 228 11.30 1.53 20.66
C SER A 228 10.88 3.00 20.68
N SER A 229 9.85 3.34 19.90
CA SER A 229 9.31 4.70 19.84
C SER A 229 8.16 4.91 20.85
N SER A 230 7.61 6.12 20.91
CA SER A 230 6.42 6.43 21.72
C SER A 230 5.15 5.76 21.20
N SER A 231 5.10 5.33 19.92
CA SER A 231 3.92 4.70 19.32
C SER A 231 3.64 3.34 19.96
N THR A 232 2.37 2.95 20.10
CA THR A 232 2.00 1.59 20.52
C THR A 232 2.23 0.55 19.43
N TYR A 233 2.44 1.00 18.19
CA TYR A 233 2.58 0.20 17.00
C TYR A 233 3.93 0.48 16.35
N GLN A 234 4.70 -0.56 16.08
CA GLN A 234 6.08 -0.47 15.63
C GLN A 234 6.21 -1.11 14.25
N GLY A 235 6.68 -0.34 13.29
CA GLY A 235 6.95 -0.76 11.92
C GLY A 235 7.26 0.45 11.04
N PHE A 236 7.51 0.21 9.75
CA PHE A 236 7.61 1.30 8.78
C PHE A 236 6.38 2.21 8.87
N PHE A 237 5.21 1.58 8.92
CA PHE A 237 3.97 2.16 9.43
C PHE A 237 3.73 1.75 10.89
N GLY A 238 3.22 2.67 11.71
CA GLY A 238 2.62 2.30 13.00
C GLY A 238 1.28 1.63 12.71
N MET A 239 0.31 2.44 12.29
CA MET A 239 -0.93 2.01 11.64
C MET A 239 -0.81 2.12 10.11
N LEU A 240 -1.25 1.09 9.39
CA LEU A 240 -1.46 1.09 7.95
C LEU A 240 -2.95 0.94 7.64
N THR A 241 -3.57 2.03 7.20
CA THR A 241 -4.86 2.03 6.48
C THR A 241 -4.62 2.49 5.04
N GLY A 242 -5.15 1.73 4.10
CA GLY A 242 -4.82 1.79 2.68
C GLY A 242 -3.94 0.61 2.26
N ARG A 243 -2.98 0.84 1.36
CA ARG A 243 -2.19 -0.19 0.69
C ARG A 243 -0.69 0.09 0.80
N CYS A 244 0.09 -0.95 1.08
CA CYS A 244 1.54 -0.96 0.92
C CYS A 244 1.89 -2.10 -0.03
N ALA A 245 2.49 -1.79 -1.19
CA ALA A 245 2.70 -2.78 -2.23
C ALA A 245 4.03 -2.67 -2.97
N ASN A 246 4.43 -3.76 -3.63
CA ASN A 246 5.54 -3.83 -4.58
C ASN A 246 6.87 -3.25 -4.02
N VAL A 247 7.20 -3.57 -2.77
CA VAL A 247 8.39 -3.06 -2.10
C VAL A 247 9.13 -4.19 -1.39
N THR A 248 10.45 -4.14 -1.42
CA THR A 248 11.30 -5.09 -0.67
C THR A 248 12.01 -4.38 0.46
N PHE A 249 11.81 -4.83 1.71
CA PHE A 249 12.58 -4.36 2.86
C PHE A 249 13.75 -5.30 3.12
N THR A 250 14.98 -4.79 3.04
CA THR A 250 16.19 -5.57 3.29
C THR A 250 16.92 -5.12 4.54
N ASN A 251 17.47 -6.08 5.30
CA ASN A 251 18.24 -5.83 6.51
C ASN A 251 17.52 -4.93 7.54
N ALA A 252 16.21 -5.16 7.74
CA ALA A 252 15.44 -4.42 8.73
C ALA A 252 15.80 -4.86 10.16
N GLN A 253 15.90 -3.92 11.08
CA GLN A 253 16.21 -4.15 12.49
C GLN A 253 15.19 -3.46 13.37
N VAL A 254 14.28 -4.23 13.97
CA VAL A 254 13.19 -3.71 14.79
C VAL A 254 13.37 -4.19 16.22
N THR A 255 13.62 -3.26 17.15
CA THR A 255 13.64 -3.52 18.59
C THR A 255 12.52 -2.74 19.27
N ALA A 256 11.47 -3.43 19.68
CA ALA A 256 10.23 -2.83 20.17
C ALA A 256 9.92 -3.26 21.61
N ASN A 257 9.41 -2.34 22.41
CA ASN A 257 8.88 -2.59 23.76
C ASN A 257 7.39 -2.21 23.86
N LYS A 258 6.68 -2.26 22.74
CA LYS A 258 5.30 -1.78 22.56
C LYS A 258 4.42 -2.85 21.90
N LYS A 259 3.10 -2.70 22.03
CA LYS A 259 2.10 -3.77 21.84
C LYS A 259 2.24 -4.57 20.54
N LEU A 260 2.35 -3.92 19.39
CA LEU A 260 2.31 -4.57 18.09
C LEU A 260 3.53 -4.21 17.26
N THR A 261 4.16 -5.21 16.63
CA THR A 261 5.40 -5.01 15.90
C THR A 261 5.45 -5.79 14.59
N GLY A 262 5.87 -5.16 13.51
CA GLY A 262 6.35 -5.81 12.30
C GLY A 262 7.22 -4.89 11.45
N ILE A 263 7.83 -5.40 10.38
CA ILE A 263 8.70 -4.57 9.53
C ILE A 263 7.87 -3.57 8.74
N VAL A 264 6.75 -4.01 8.14
CA VAL A 264 5.89 -3.14 7.32
C VAL A 264 4.96 -2.32 8.20
N ALA A 265 4.28 -2.96 9.15
CA ALA A 265 3.32 -2.27 10.01
C ALA A 265 3.28 -2.84 11.43
N GLY A 266 3.07 -2.00 12.44
CA GLY A 266 2.63 -2.51 13.74
C GLY A 266 1.23 -3.11 13.62
N GLN A 267 0.29 -2.36 13.04
CA GLN A 267 -1.05 -2.82 12.71
C GLN A 267 -1.44 -2.46 11.27
N ALA A 268 -1.95 -3.43 10.52
CA ALA A 268 -2.55 -3.23 9.21
C ALA A 268 -4.08 -3.39 9.31
N GLY A 269 -4.81 -2.33 8.99
CA GLY A 269 -6.26 -2.25 9.06
C GLY A 269 -6.82 -2.18 10.48
N ASN A 270 -8.11 -1.85 10.57
CA ASN A 270 -8.93 -1.91 11.78
C ASN A 270 -10.42 -1.97 11.38
N VAL A 271 -11.32 -1.88 12.36
CA VAL A 271 -12.79 -1.89 12.12
C VAL A 271 -13.31 -0.74 11.25
N SER A 272 -12.55 0.34 11.10
CA SER A 272 -12.93 1.57 10.39
C SER A 272 -12.12 1.83 9.13
N GLY A 273 -11.18 0.95 8.78
CA GLY A 273 -10.24 1.18 7.70
C GLY A 273 -9.52 -0.09 7.28
N VAL A 274 -9.47 -0.33 5.98
CA VAL A 274 -8.85 -1.52 5.39
C VAL A 274 -7.33 -1.37 5.35
N GLY A 275 -6.59 -2.43 5.69
CA GLY A 275 -5.14 -2.48 5.52
C GLY A 275 -4.74 -3.61 4.56
N ILE A 276 -4.06 -3.26 3.48
CA ILE A 276 -3.59 -4.20 2.45
C ILE A 276 -2.06 -4.16 2.39
N VAL A 277 -1.43 -5.33 2.50
CA VAL A 277 -0.01 -5.52 2.17
C VAL A 277 0.07 -6.52 1.03
N GLU A 278 0.66 -6.11 -0.09
CA GLU A 278 0.61 -6.87 -1.35
C GLU A 278 1.97 -6.90 -2.04
N ASN A 279 2.45 -8.08 -2.45
CA ASN A 279 3.73 -8.18 -3.17
C ASN A 279 4.88 -7.50 -2.41
N VAL A 280 4.98 -7.81 -1.10
CA VAL A 280 6.02 -7.27 -0.22
C VAL A 280 6.92 -8.38 0.29
N ARG A 281 8.23 -8.16 0.20
CA ARG A 281 9.24 -9.06 0.78
C ARG A 281 9.96 -8.34 1.91
N VAL A 282 10.18 -9.01 3.03
CA VAL A 282 10.90 -8.45 4.18
C VAL A 282 12.01 -9.40 4.64
N SER A 283 13.16 -8.85 5.02
CA SER A 283 14.24 -9.60 5.67
C SER A 283 14.85 -8.83 6.82
N GLY A 284 15.30 -9.55 7.85
CA GLY A 284 15.98 -8.96 9.00
C GLY A 284 15.59 -9.56 10.35
N THR A 285 15.63 -8.74 11.40
CA THR A 285 15.42 -9.19 12.78
C THR A 285 14.36 -8.36 13.50
N ILE A 286 13.48 -9.04 14.23
CA ILE A 286 12.51 -8.41 15.14
C ILE A 286 12.77 -8.90 16.56
N SER A 287 12.89 -7.96 17.51
CA SER A 287 12.99 -8.21 18.95
C SER A 287 11.90 -7.44 19.66
N LEU A 288 10.85 -8.13 20.10
CA LEU A 288 9.72 -7.57 20.83
C LEU A 288 9.81 -7.95 22.31
N THR A 289 10.09 -6.98 23.18
CA THR A 289 10.28 -7.23 24.62
C THR A 289 9.05 -6.95 25.46
N SER A 290 7.95 -6.48 24.87
CA SER A 290 6.68 -6.30 25.59
C SER A 290 5.78 -7.53 25.47
N GLY A 291 5.01 -7.76 26.52
CA GLY A 291 4.07 -8.85 26.66
C GLY A 291 3.65 -8.93 28.13
N ASN A 292 2.37 -9.13 28.38
CA ASN A 292 1.88 -9.43 29.71
C ASN A 292 0.80 -10.52 29.59
N ALA A 293 0.33 -11.05 30.72
CA ALA A 293 -0.65 -12.14 30.72
C ALA A 293 -2.03 -11.77 30.14
N ALA A 294 -2.27 -10.51 29.74
CA ALA A 294 -3.45 -10.12 28.99
C ALA A 294 -3.19 -10.36 27.49
N TRP A 295 -4.02 -11.23 26.90
CA TRP A 295 -3.89 -11.74 25.54
C TRP A 295 -3.84 -10.67 24.43
N ASP A 296 -4.04 -9.39 24.71
CA ASP A 296 -4.12 -8.32 23.73
C ASP A 296 -2.82 -7.51 23.56
N ASP A 297 -1.75 -7.86 24.28
CA ASP A 297 -0.46 -7.16 24.26
C ASP A 297 0.71 -8.08 23.85
N GLY A 298 1.55 -7.63 22.91
CA GLY A 298 2.83 -8.27 22.59
C GLY A 298 2.79 -9.19 21.37
N GLN A 299 2.28 -8.71 20.24
CA GLN A 299 2.22 -9.48 19.00
C GLN A 299 3.27 -8.99 18.00
N ALA A 300 4.13 -9.90 17.54
CA ALA A 300 5.09 -9.65 16.49
C ALA A 300 4.76 -10.42 15.21
N GLY A 301 5.05 -9.84 14.06
CA GLY A 301 5.18 -10.62 12.83
C GLY A 301 6.10 -9.97 11.82
N GLY A 302 6.67 -10.77 10.91
CA GLY A 302 7.60 -10.26 9.91
C GLY A 302 7.02 -9.10 9.12
N ILE A 303 5.78 -9.24 8.65
CA ILE A 303 5.05 -8.18 7.93
C ILE A 303 4.36 -7.24 8.91
N CYS A 304 3.48 -7.77 9.78
CA CYS A 304 2.80 -6.93 10.77
C CYS A 304 2.52 -7.62 12.12
N GLY A 305 2.36 -6.81 13.17
CA GLY A 305 1.97 -7.31 14.49
C GLY A 305 0.50 -7.77 14.51
N ARG A 306 -0.39 -7.03 13.85
CA ARG A 306 -1.81 -7.38 13.71
C ARG A 306 -2.36 -7.03 12.33
N LEU A 307 -3.17 -7.93 11.77
CA LEU A 307 -4.04 -7.70 10.62
C LEU A 307 -5.50 -7.73 11.07
N HIS A 308 -6.27 -6.67 10.81
CA HIS A 308 -7.61 -6.50 11.35
C HIS A 308 -8.59 -5.93 10.31
N GLY A 309 -9.74 -6.60 10.14
CA GLY A 309 -10.88 -6.12 9.36
C GLY A 309 -11.19 -7.05 8.18
N ALA A 310 -12.46 -7.15 7.79
CA ALA A 310 -12.92 -8.17 6.85
C ALA A 310 -12.26 -8.07 5.46
N ASP A 311 -11.96 -6.85 5.01
CA ASP A 311 -11.33 -6.60 3.72
C ASP A 311 -9.81 -6.42 3.84
N SER A 312 -9.24 -6.53 5.05
CA SER A 312 -7.81 -6.42 5.28
C SER A 312 -7.10 -7.71 4.86
N LYS A 313 -6.00 -7.55 4.12
CA LYS A 313 -5.34 -8.67 3.44
C LYS A 313 -3.81 -8.54 3.46
N ILE A 314 -3.13 -9.66 3.67
CA ILE A 314 -1.72 -9.83 3.30
C ILE A 314 -1.68 -10.84 2.16
N TYR A 315 -1.18 -10.42 1.01
CA TYR A 315 -1.24 -11.18 -0.24
C TYR A 315 0.11 -11.21 -0.95
N GLN A 316 0.55 -12.38 -1.40
CA GLN A 316 1.80 -12.52 -2.16
C GLN A 316 3.01 -11.91 -1.43
N CYS A 317 3.14 -12.20 -0.13
CA CYS A 317 4.19 -11.63 0.70
C CYS A 317 5.17 -12.69 1.22
N GLY A 318 6.44 -12.30 1.37
CA GLY A 318 7.52 -13.14 1.88
C GLY A 318 8.18 -12.54 3.12
N SER A 319 8.48 -13.37 4.11
CA SER A 319 9.17 -12.96 5.34
C SER A 319 10.37 -13.85 5.63
N GLU A 320 11.57 -13.32 5.44
CA GLU A 320 12.86 -13.95 5.74
C GLU A 320 13.45 -13.35 7.02
N THR A 321 12.82 -13.66 8.16
CA THR A 321 13.06 -12.93 9.40
C THR A 321 13.39 -13.85 10.58
N LYS A 322 14.26 -13.38 11.46
CA LYS A 322 14.44 -13.95 12.79
C LYS A 322 13.64 -13.14 13.80
N ILE A 323 12.71 -13.77 14.49
CA ILE A 323 11.79 -13.09 15.41
C ILE A 323 11.99 -13.62 16.83
N THR A 324 12.27 -12.72 17.77
CA THR A 324 12.21 -12.98 19.20
C THR A 324 11.12 -12.12 19.81
N ALA A 325 10.11 -12.71 20.45
CA ALA A 325 9.03 -11.97 21.09
C ALA A 325 8.79 -12.45 22.52
N LEU A 326 8.50 -11.55 23.46
CA LEU A 326 8.16 -11.96 24.82
C LEU A 326 6.85 -12.74 24.85
N TRP A 327 5.85 -12.32 24.07
CA TRP A 327 4.53 -12.93 24.10
C TRP A 327 4.27 -13.79 22.87
N SER A 328 3.73 -13.27 21.77
CA SER A 328 3.42 -14.10 20.61
C SER A 328 4.00 -13.55 19.32
N ALA A 329 4.30 -14.47 18.40
CA ALA A 329 4.81 -14.10 17.09
C ALA A 329 4.38 -15.08 16.00
N GLY A 330 4.09 -14.52 14.83
CA GLY A 330 3.94 -15.30 13.60
C GLY A 330 4.89 -14.81 12.52
N GLY A 331 5.37 -15.69 11.65
CA GLY A 331 6.38 -15.33 10.66
C GLY A 331 5.92 -14.22 9.70
N ILE A 332 4.63 -14.20 9.37
CA ILE A 332 3.99 -13.11 8.62
C ILE A 332 3.28 -12.14 9.56
N CYS A 333 2.42 -12.65 10.43
CA CYS A 333 1.57 -11.82 11.27
C CYS A 333 1.48 -12.33 12.72
N GLY A 334 1.52 -11.43 13.70
CA GLY A 334 1.27 -11.81 15.08
C GLY A 334 -0.17 -12.27 15.30
N GLU A 335 -1.16 -11.48 14.90
CA GLU A 335 -2.59 -11.78 15.05
C GLU A 335 -3.39 -11.38 13.81
N VAL A 336 -4.22 -12.30 13.32
CA VAL A 336 -5.17 -12.05 12.23
C VAL A 336 -6.59 -12.14 12.79
N ARG A 337 -7.44 -11.13 12.57
CA ARG A 337 -8.77 -11.11 13.17
C ARG A 337 -9.87 -10.47 12.31
N GLU A 338 -11.10 -10.88 12.63
CA GLU A 338 -12.37 -10.25 12.20
C GLU A 338 -12.51 -10.18 10.67
N GLY A 339 -12.43 -11.34 10.03
CA GLY A 339 -12.61 -11.52 8.59
C GLY A 339 -11.36 -11.36 7.75
N ALA A 340 -10.25 -10.86 8.32
CA ALA A 340 -9.00 -10.66 7.60
C ALA A 340 -8.42 -11.96 7.02
N SER A 341 -7.56 -11.82 6.00
CA SER A 341 -6.97 -12.96 5.29
C SER A 341 -5.47 -12.83 5.05
N ILE A 342 -4.76 -13.96 5.16
CA ILE A 342 -3.40 -14.13 4.66
C ILE A 342 -3.44 -15.15 3.53
N GLU A 343 -2.96 -14.77 2.34
CA GLU A 343 -3.04 -15.61 1.15
C GLU A 343 -1.75 -15.58 0.34
N GLN A 344 -1.32 -16.74 -0.17
CA GLN A 344 -0.14 -16.85 -1.04
C GLN A 344 1.11 -16.26 -0.39
N CYS A 345 1.37 -16.58 0.88
CA CYS A 345 2.48 -16.02 1.64
C CYS A 345 3.44 -17.08 2.15
N TYR A 346 4.68 -16.69 2.41
CA TYR A 346 5.67 -17.59 2.99
C TYR A 346 6.49 -16.95 4.11
N HIS A 347 6.93 -17.79 5.04
CA HIS A 347 7.93 -17.43 6.03
C HIS A 347 9.11 -18.39 6.02
N VAL A 348 10.32 -17.84 6.08
CA VAL A 348 11.56 -18.58 6.29
C VAL A 348 12.30 -17.91 7.45
N GLY A 349 12.57 -18.67 8.51
CA GLY A 349 13.37 -18.18 9.63
C GLY A 349 12.96 -18.74 10.98
N ASP A 350 13.69 -18.33 12.01
CA ASP A 350 13.48 -18.82 13.36
C ASP A 350 12.62 -17.85 14.16
N ILE A 351 11.61 -18.40 14.84
CA ILE A 351 10.75 -17.67 15.76
C ILE A 351 10.89 -18.24 17.16
N THR A 352 11.23 -17.38 18.11
CA THR A 352 11.26 -17.70 19.54
C THR A 352 10.32 -16.78 20.30
N THR A 353 9.34 -17.35 20.99
CA THR A 353 8.34 -16.63 21.79
C THR A 353 8.27 -17.17 23.21
N GLN A 354 7.62 -16.50 24.18
CA GLN A 354 7.32 -17.11 25.49
C GLN A 354 5.82 -17.38 25.70
N SER A 355 4.98 -17.15 24.67
CA SER A 355 3.55 -17.46 24.67
C SER A 355 3.14 -18.29 23.44
N CYS A 356 2.58 -17.69 22.40
CA CYS A 356 2.11 -18.44 21.23
C CYS A 356 3.11 -18.32 20.06
N VAL A 357 3.26 -19.37 19.26
CA VAL A 357 4.07 -19.34 18.03
C VAL A 357 3.35 -19.98 16.86
N GLY A 358 3.42 -19.35 15.69
CA GLY A 358 2.95 -19.92 14.42
C GLY A 358 3.88 -19.54 13.28
N GLY A 359 4.22 -20.42 12.36
CA GLY A 359 5.12 -20.05 11.26
C GLY A 359 4.53 -18.99 10.31
N ILE A 360 3.21 -18.91 10.16
CA ILE A 360 2.54 -17.81 9.42
C ILE A 360 1.89 -16.82 10.38
N ALA A 361 0.99 -17.31 11.24
CA ALA A 361 0.27 -16.48 12.20
C ALA A 361 0.30 -17.06 13.61
N SER A 362 0.59 -16.25 14.64
CA SER A 362 0.50 -16.77 16.01
C SER A 362 -0.95 -17.01 16.42
N ARG A 363 -1.85 -16.10 16.04
CA ARG A 363 -3.29 -16.15 16.37
C ARG A 363 -4.14 -15.90 15.14
N LEU A 364 -5.15 -16.74 14.94
CA LEU A 364 -6.13 -16.64 13.85
C LEU A 364 -7.54 -16.60 14.44
N LEU A 365 -8.20 -15.44 14.36
CA LEU A 365 -9.43 -15.15 15.10
C LEU A 365 -10.58 -14.77 14.14
N GLY A 366 -11.41 -15.74 13.75
CA GLY A 366 -12.49 -15.51 12.77
C GLY A 366 -11.92 -15.02 11.43
N SER A 367 -10.89 -15.70 10.91
CA SER A 367 -10.07 -15.25 9.79
C SER A 367 -9.47 -16.43 9.03
N THR A 368 -8.87 -16.18 7.86
CA THR A 368 -8.40 -17.24 6.96
C THR A 368 -6.90 -17.16 6.68
N ILE A 369 -6.27 -18.33 6.55
CA ILE A 369 -4.93 -18.48 6.00
C ILE A 369 -5.02 -19.48 4.85
N SER A 370 -4.59 -19.10 3.65
CA SER A 370 -4.64 -20.01 2.50
C SER A 370 -3.40 -19.92 1.62
N HIS A 371 -3.03 -21.04 0.99
CA HIS A 371 -1.92 -21.08 0.03
C HIS A 371 -0.61 -20.57 0.66
N CYS A 372 -0.27 -21.00 1.87
CA CYS A 372 0.89 -20.48 2.60
C CYS A 372 1.86 -21.59 3.00
N TYR A 373 3.13 -21.22 3.20
CA TYR A 373 4.09 -22.14 3.79
C TYR A 373 5.09 -21.50 4.74
N SER A 374 5.68 -22.36 5.57
CA SER A 374 6.64 -21.92 6.58
C SER A 374 7.79 -22.91 6.71
N HIS A 375 8.98 -22.36 6.89
CA HIS A 375 10.23 -23.08 7.11
C HIS A 375 11.04 -22.45 8.25
N GLY A 376 11.71 -23.30 9.03
CA GLY A 376 12.58 -22.88 10.13
C GLY A 376 12.15 -23.43 11.49
N VAL A 377 12.57 -22.77 12.57
CA VAL A 377 12.34 -23.27 13.93
C VAL A 377 11.32 -22.40 14.67
N MET A 378 10.22 -23.01 15.14
CA MET A 378 9.11 -22.36 15.83
C MET A 378 9.06 -22.77 17.30
N LYS A 379 9.56 -21.92 18.20
CA LYS A 379 9.71 -22.23 19.63
C LYS A 379 8.94 -21.27 20.52
N ALA A 380 8.09 -21.79 21.40
CA ALA A 380 7.54 -21.06 22.53
C ALA A 380 8.29 -21.43 23.82
N VAL A 381 9.39 -20.73 24.11
CA VAL A 381 10.31 -20.90 25.26
C VAL A 381 10.69 -19.56 25.95
N PRO A 382 10.89 -19.52 27.28
CA PRO A 382 10.70 -20.63 28.21
C PRO A 382 9.22 -21.02 28.29
N MET A 383 8.99 -22.30 28.53
CA MET A 383 7.67 -22.89 28.68
C MET A 383 7.10 -22.51 30.06
N VAL A 384 6.74 -21.23 30.22
CA VAL A 384 6.27 -20.67 31.49
C VAL A 384 4.74 -20.53 31.57
N VAL A 385 4.07 -20.39 30.42
CA VAL A 385 2.60 -20.25 30.32
C VAL A 385 1.99 -21.22 29.31
N ALA A 386 0.68 -21.48 29.39
CA ALA A 386 0.02 -22.50 28.58
C ALA A 386 -0.04 -22.12 27.09
N ASN A 387 0.99 -22.54 26.36
CA ASN A 387 1.39 -21.99 25.07
C ASN A 387 1.27 -23.00 23.93
N PRO A 388 0.40 -22.81 22.94
CA PRO A 388 0.40 -23.66 21.77
C PRO A 388 1.42 -23.21 20.73
N GLY A 389 1.84 -24.17 19.90
CA GLY A 389 2.71 -23.95 18.75
C GLY A 389 2.16 -24.63 17.51
N GLY A 390 2.25 -23.96 16.36
CA GLY A 390 1.89 -24.56 15.08
C GLY A 390 2.88 -24.20 13.97
N GLY A 391 3.04 -25.08 12.99
CA GLY A 391 3.83 -24.74 11.80
C GLY A 391 3.19 -23.61 10.99
N ILE A 392 1.87 -23.57 10.86
CA ILE A 392 1.15 -22.45 10.22
C ILE A 392 0.55 -21.50 11.26
N ALA A 393 -0.27 -22.05 12.18
CA ALA A 393 -0.98 -21.25 13.16
C ALA A 393 -0.89 -21.82 14.58
N GLY A 394 -0.56 -20.97 15.57
CA GLY A 394 -0.48 -21.41 16.96
C GLY A 394 -1.87 -21.61 17.59
N TRP A 395 -2.63 -20.53 17.69
CA TRP A 395 -3.97 -20.49 18.31
C TRP A 395 -5.03 -20.07 17.30
N VAL A 396 -6.08 -20.86 17.15
CA VAL A 396 -7.17 -20.60 16.21
C VAL A 396 -8.50 -20.57 16.94
N GLN A 397 -9.34 -19.57 16.67
CA GLN A 397 -10.61 -19.38 17.34
C GLN A 397 -11.65 -18.72 16.41
N PRO A 398 -12.88 -19.24 16.30
CA PRO A 398 -13.96 -18.52 15.65
C PRO A 398 -14.37 -17.28 16.45
N ILE A 399 -14.86 -16.23 15.76
CA ILE A 399 -15.44 -15.05 16.40
C ILE A 399 -16.95 -15.04 16.14
N SER A 400 -17.74 -14.94 17.21
CA SER A 400 -19.19 -14.78 17.11
C SER A 400 -19.54 -13.46 16.40
N GLY A 401 -20.37 -13.53 15.36
CA GLY A 401 -20.77 -12.35 14.59
C GLY A 401 -19.78 -11.92 13.50
N ALA A 402 -18.65 -12.61 13.34
CA ALA A 402 -17.82 -12.46 12.15
C ALA A 402 -18.53 -13.07 10.93
N SER A 403 -18.36 -12.46 9.76
CA SER A 403 -18.89 -12.95 8.49
C SER A 403 -18.23 -14.25 8.02
N THR A 404 -17.08 -14.63 8.60
CA THR A 404 -16.30 -15.81 8.22
C THR A 404 -15.92 -16.69 9.42
N THR A 405 -15.88 -18.00 9.20
CA THR A 405 -15.32 -18.99 10.13
C THR A 405 -13.80 -19.02 10.03
N SER A 406 -13.10 -19.47 11.07
CA SER A 406 -11.64 -19.62 10.98
C SER A 406 -11.24 -20.83 10.13
N ALA A 407 -10.40 -20.61 9.13
CA ALA A 407 -9.98 -21.67 8.21
C ALA A 407 -8.48 -21.60 7.87
N ILE A 408 -7.85 -22.76 7.74
CA ILE A 408 -6.49 -22.92 7.19
C ILE A 408 -6.56 -23.91 6.03
N SER A 409 -6.14 -23.48 4.84
CA SER A 409 -6.28 -24.30 3.64
C SER A 409 -5.09 -24.22 2.69
N TYR A 410 -4.81 -25.31 1.97
CA TYR A 410 -3.75 -25.33 0.95
C TYR A 410 -2.39 -24.89 1.50
N CYS A 411 -2.08 -25.24 2.76
CA CYS A 411 -0.86 -24.82 3.43
C CYS A 411 0.07 -26.01 3.72
N TRP A 412 1.38 -25.78 3.76
CA TRP A 412 2.33 -26.78 4.25
C TRP A 412 3.40 -26.17 5.15
N SER A 413 3.95 -27.00 6.03
CA SER A 413 5.03 -26.57 6.92
C SER A 413 6.00 -27.72 7.11
N ASP A 414 7.30 -27.43 7.05
CA ASP A 414 8.37 -28.33 7.45
C ASP A 414 9.09 -27.86 8.73
N CYS A 415 8.53 -26.88 9.44
CA CYS A 415 9.13 -26.31 10.63
C CYS A 415 9.37 -27.32 11.76
N ASP A 416 10.43 -27.12 12.54
CA ASP A 416 10.55 -27.76 13.86
C ASP A 416 9.75 -26.97 14.89
N VAL A 417 8.74 -27.59 15.50
CA VAL A 417 7.81 -26.88 16.41
C VAL A 417 7.95 -27.38 17.84
N SER A 418 8.12 -26.46 18.79
CA SER A 418 8.20 -26.78 20.22
C SER A 418 7.40 -25.79 21.08
N ALA A 419 6.52 -26.29 21.95
CA ALA A 419 5.74 -25.44 22.85
C ALA A 419 5.38 -26.14 24.17
N GLN A 420 4.93 -25.38 25.18
CA GLN A 420 4.55 -25.97 26.48
C GLN A 420 3.27 -26.80 26.39
N ASN A 421 2.28 -26.29 25.65
CA ASN A 421 0.93 -26.85 25.57
C ASN A 421 0.78 -27.63 24.26
N GLN A 422 -0.31 -27.48 23.51
CA GLN A 422 -0.53 -28.28 22.31
C GLN A 422 0.33 -27.85 21.12
N VAL A 423 0.88 -28.84 20.43
CA VAL A 423 1.60 -28.66 19.17
C VAL A 423 0.91 -29.42 18.05
N GLY A 424 0.90 -28.81 16.86
CA GLY A 424 0.62 -29.50 15.62
C GLY A 424 1.45 -28.94 14.46
N GLY A 425 1.73 -29.79 13.47
CA GLY A 425 2.54 -29.41 12.32
C GLY A 425 1.92 -28.31 11.46
N ILE A 426 0.59 -28.21 11.42
CA ILE A 426 -0.13 -27.07 10.82
C ILE A 426 -0.67 -26.16 11.91
N MET A 427 -1.36 -26.72 12.91
CA MET A 427 -2.12 -25.92 13.87
C MET A 427 -1.94 -26.41 15.31
N GLY A 428 -1.67 -25.51 16.26
CA GLY A 428 -1.47 -25.86 17.67
C GLY A 428 -2.75 -26.15 18.44
N ASN A 429 -3.61 -25.15 18.62
CA ASN A 429 -4.83 -25.25 19.43
C ASN A 429 -6.04 -24.60 18.74
N ALA A 430 -7.12 -25.36 18.62
CA ALA A 430 -8.44 -24.86 18.25
C ALA A 430 -9.27 -24.58 19.49
N ASN A 431 -9.58 -23.31 19.71
CA ASN A 431 -10.47 -22.84 20.77
C ASN A 431 -11.86 -22.55 20.22
N ASN A 432 -12.63 -23.59 19.93
CA ASN A 432 -14.01 -23.47 19.43
C ASN A 432 -14.99 -23.17 20.59
N THR A 433 -15.11 -21.90 20.96
CA THR A 433 -16.01 -21.44 22.04
C THR A 433 -17.42 -21.07 21.56
N THR A 434 -17.63 -20.96 20.25
CA THR A 434 -18.88 -20.44 19.65
C THR A 434 -19.73 -21.52 18.98
N GLY A 435 -19.22 -22.76 18.87
CA GLY A 435 -19.87 -23.84 18.12
C GLY A 435 -19.80 -23.69 16.60
N SER A 436 -19.16 -22.63 16.08
CA SER A 436 -19.10 -22.33 14.64
C SER A 436 -18.08 -23.18 13.86
N GLY A 437 -17.30 -24.01 14.56
CA GLY A 437 -16.31 -24.90 13.96
C GLY A 437 -15.09 -24.17 13.40
N ILE A 438 -13.93 -24.82 13.46
CA ILE A 438 -12.72 -24.44 12.73
C ILE A 438 -12.53 -25.46 11.61
N THR A 439 -12.04 -25.00 10.45
CA THR A 439 -11.78 -25.89 9.30
C THR A 439 -10.29 -25.91 8.95
N VAL A 440 -9.70 -27.11 8.83
CA VAL A 440 -8.33 -27.29 8.33
C VAL A 440 -8.38 -28.29 7.16
N HIS A 441 -8.02 -27.87 5.95
CA HIS A 441 -8.12 -28.77 4.80
C HIS A 441 -7.05 -28.57 3.73
N HIS A 442 -6.77 -29.63 2.97
CA HIS A 442 -5.78 -29.57 1.88
C HIS A 442 -4.40 -29.14 2.37
N CYS A 443 -4.01 -29.55 3.58
CA CYS A 443 -2.76 -29.12 4.21
C CYS A 443 -1.78 -30.29 4.38
N VAL A 444 -0.47 -29.99 4.38
CA VAL A 444 0.59 -30.98 4.53
C VAL A 444 1.51 -30.61 5.70
N ALA A 445 1.45 -31.38 6.79
CA ALA A 445 2.36 -31.26 7.92
C ALA A 445 3.64 -32.06 7.63
N TRP A 446 4.60 -31.43 6.94
CA TRP A 446 5.87 -32.07 6.57
C TRP A 446 7.01 -31.85 7.57
N ASN A 447 6.65 -31.43 8.79
CA ASN A 447 7.57 -31.14 9.89
C ASN A 447 8.48 -32.35 10.19
N THR A 448 9.72 -32.07 10.56
CA THR A 448 10.68 -33.08 11.01
C THR A 448 10.52 -33.40 12.49
N TYR A 449 10.24 -32.38 13.32
CA TYR A 449 10.18 -32.54 14.77
C TYR A 449 9.04 -31.73 15.40
N LEU A 450 8.27 -32.39 16.28
CA LEU A 450 7.26 -31.76 17.13
C LEU A 450 7.50 -32.11 18.61
N PHE A 451 7.54 -31.11 19.48
CA PHE A 451 7.71 -31.29 20.92
C PHE A 451 6.67 -30.53 21.75
N SER A 452 6.10 -31.20 22.75
CA SER A 452 5.16 -30.62 23.72
C SER A 452 5.50 -31.11 25.12
N GLN A 453 5.67 -30.21 26.10
CA GLN A 453 6.12 -30.61 27.45
C GLN A 453 4.99 -31.03 28.40
N ALA A 454 3.79 -30.45 28.30
CA ALA A 454 2.81 -30.50 29.40
C ALA A 454 1.36 -30.77 28.98
N ALA A 455 1.07 -31.06 27.70
CA ALA A 455 -0.31 -31.14 27.23
C ALA A 455 -0.70 -32.48 26.60
N PRO A 456 -1.74 -33.16 27.13
CA PRO A 456 -2.43 -34.13 26.30
C PRO A 456 -3.02 -33.40 25.08
N LYS A 457 -3.16 -34.12 23.96
CA LYS A 457 -3.86 -33.66 22.73
C LYS A 457 -3.00 -32.93 21.69
N SER A 458 -1.67 -32.99 21.75
CA SER A 458 -0.83 -32.70 20.57
C SER A 458 -1.04 -33.77 19.48
N GLY A 459 -0.90 -33.38 18.21
CA GLY A 459 -1.15 -34.24 17.06
C GLY A 459 -0.31 -33.82 15.85
N ARG A 460 -0.19 -34.69 14.84
CA ARG A 460 0.75 -34.43 13.73
C ARG A 460 0.34 -33.23 12.86
N VAL A 461 -0.94 -33.09 12.53
CA VAL A 461 -1.45 -31.95 11.73
C VAL A 461 -1.99 -30.87 12.66
N CYS A 462 -2.94 -31.23 13.52
CA CYS A 462 -3.51 -30.33 14.52
C CYS A 462 -3.29 -30.91 15.92
N GLY A 463 -2.90 -30.05 16.85
CA GLY A 463 -2.95 -30.33 18.29
C GLY A 463 -4.40 -30.40 18.79
N ARG A 464 -4.80 -29.58 19.77
CA ARG A 464 -6.17 -29.68 20.30
C ARG A 464 -7.19 -29.30 19.21
N TYR A 465 -8.09 -30.21 18.85
CA TYR A 465 -8.97 -30.07 17.68
C TYR A 465 -10.36 -30.72 17.80
N SER A 466 -10.95 -30.70 19.00
CA SER A 466 -12.29 -31.26 19.24
C SER A 466 -13.42 -30.40 18.63
N GLN A 467 -14.45 -31.04 18.08
CA GLN A 467 -15.64 -30.40 17.48
C GLN A 467 -15.33 -29.45 16.31
N ASN A 468 -14.34 -29.81 15.51
CA ASN A 468 -13.90 -29.08 14.33
C ASN A 468 -13.90 -30.00 13.10
N VAL A 469 -13.68 -29.44 11.92
CA VAL A 469 -13.72 -30.16 10.64
C VAL A 469 -12.32 -30.16 10.02
N ALA A 470 -11.78 -31.34 9.73
CA ALA A 470 -10.53 -31.41 8.97
C ALA A 470 -10.54 -32.53 7.95
N TYR A 471 -10.03 -32.28 6.75
CA TYR A 471 -10.07 -33.25 5.67
C TYR A 471 -8.99 -32.96 4.64
N SER A 472 -8.62 -33.97 3.86
CA SER A 472 -7.58 -33.83 2.83
C SER A 472 -6.26 -33.32 3.42
N CYS A 473 -5.76 -33.93 4.51
CA CYS A 473 -4.46 -33.55 5.07
C CYS A 473 -3.51 -34.75 5.20
N TYR A 474 -2.24 -34.48 4.92
CA TYR A 474 -1.15 -35.45 5.06
C TYR A 474 -0.17 -35.01 6.14
N ALA A 475 0.55 -35.98 6.72
CA ALA A 475 1.64 -35.74 7.65
C ALA A 475 2.84 -36.60 7.28
N ASN A 476 4.05 -36.07 7.51
CA ASN A 476 5.29 -36.81 7.31
C ASN A 476 5.30 -38.09 8.19
N PRO A 477 5.42 -39.29 7.59
CA PRO A 477 5.47 -40.53 8.35
C PRO A 477 6.71 -40.64 9.25
N ALA A 478 7.81 -39.98 8.87
CA ALA A 478 9.07 -39.94 9.61
C ALA A 478 9.15 -38.81 10.65
N MET A 479 8.07 -38.05 10.85
CA MET A 479 8.01 -36.95 11.83
C MET A 479 8.26 -37.47 13.24
N GLU A 480 9.28 -36.95 13.92
CA GLU A 480 9.52 -37.23 15.32
C GLU A 480 8.54 -36.44 16.18
N CYS A 481 7.73 -37.15 16.97
CA CYS A 481 6.74 -36.55 17.87
C CYS A 481 7.09 -36.89 19.33
N VAL A 482 7.56 -35.89 20.07
CA VAL A 482 7.94 -36.03 21.49
C VAL A 482 6.90 -35.36 22.37
N PHE A 483 5.88 -36.13 22.78
CA PHE A 483 4.76 -35.68 23.60
C PHE A 483 4.65 -36.51 24.89
N PRO A 484 5.43 -36.21 25.94
CA PRO A 484 5.31 -36.89 27.22
C PRO A 484 3.88 -36.82 27.74
N ASN A 485 3.37 -37.94 28.26
CA ASN A 485 2.00 -38.08 28.78
C ASN A 485 0.87 -38.03 27.72
N ASN A 486 1.19 -38.00 26.42
CA ASN A 486 0.20 -38.13 25.35
C ASN A 486 0.02 -39.63 25.01
N PRO A 487 -1.23 -40.15 24.88
CA PRO A 487 -1.43 -41.50 24.38
C PRO A 487 -0.79 -41.69 23.01
N ALA A 488 -0.50 -42.95 22.64
CA ALA A 488 -0.03 -43.30 21.31
C ALA A 488 -0.82 -42.55 20.23
N LEU A 489 -0.12 -42.06 19.21
CA LEU A 489 -0.72 -41.35 18.08
C LEU A 489 -1.11 -42.39 17.03
N PRO A 490 -2.38 -42.89 16.99
CA PRO A 490 -2.78 -43.75 15.91
C PRO A 490 -2.74 -42.95 14.60
N ASP A 491 -2.36 -43.63 13.52
CA ASP A 491 -2.53 -43.08 12.19
C ASP A 491 -4.03 -42.86 11.91
N GLN A 492 -4.34 -41.83 11.13
CA GLN A 492 -5.72 -41.54 10.78
C GLN A 492 -6.23 -42.59 9.78
N ALA A 493 -7.46 -43.06 9.96
CA ALA A 493 -8.03 -44.12 9.11
C ALA A 493 -8.40 -43.64 7.69
N SER A 494 -8.64 -42.34 7.51
CA SER A 494 -9.04 -41.74 6.24
C SER A 494 -8.51 -40.31 6.12
N VAL A 495 -8.27 -39.88 4.87
CA VAL A 495 -7.84 -38.50 4.57
C VAL A 495 -8.96 -37.50 4.85
N ASN A 496 -10.22 -37.94 4.72
CA ASN A 496 -11.41 -37.15 5.02
C ASN A 496 -12.00 -37.64 6.33
N VAL A 497 -11.95 -36.79 7.36
CA VAL A 497 -12.74 -36.99 8.58
C VAL A 497 -13.79 -35.89 8.62
N GLY A 498 -15.04 -36.26 8.93
CA GLY A 498 -16.10 -35.27 9.14
C GLY A 498 -15.83 -34.44 10.40
N THR A 499 -16.88 -33.94 11.03
CA THR A 499 -16.73 -33.30 12.35
C THR A 499 -16.06 -34.27 13.32
N ILE A 500 -14.92 -33.87 13.87
CA ILE A 500 -14.15 -34.68 14.82
C ILE A 500 -14.79 -34.52 16.20
N THR A 501 -15.59 -35.50 16.62
CA THR A 501 -16.38 -35.44 17.87
C THR A 501 -15.81 -36.28 19.01
N THR A 502 -14.90 -37.23 18.72
CA THR A 502 -14.42 -38.24 19.67
C THR A 502 -12.93 -38.19 19.95
N VAL A 503 -12.14 -37.49 19.12
CA VAL A 503 -10.69 -37.38 19.25
C VAL A 503 -10.35 -35.90 19.38
N ASP A 504 -9.70 -35.50 20.47
CA ASP A 504 -9.38 -34.09 20.70
C ASP A 504 -8.19 -33.58 19.86
N ARG A 505 -7.84 -34.25 18.74
CA ARG A 505 -6.69 -33.95 17.87
C ARG A 505 -6.88 -34.49 16.45
N TYR A 506 -6.01 -34.09 15.52
CA TYR A 506 -6.02 -34.57 14.14
C TYR A 506 -4.61 -34.84 13.61
N ASN A 507 -4.38 -36.08 13.12
CA ASN A 507 -3.04 -36.51 12.69
C ASN A 507 -2.83 -36.50 11.17
N GLY A 508 -3.88 -36.37 10.36
CA GLY A 508 -3.78 -36.54 8.91
C GLY A 508 -3.31 -37.94 8.50
N LEU A 509 -3.21 -38.17 7.20
CA LEU A 509 -2.78 -39.45 6.63
C LEU A 509 -1.25 -39.50 6.51
N THR A 510 -0.65 -40.63 6.89
CA THR A 510 0.81 -40.86 6.89
C THR A 510 1.24 -41.90 5.84
N THR A 511 0.36 -42.20 4.87
CA THR A 511 0.56 -43.26 3.87
C THR A 511 1.49 -42.87 2.74
N ILE A 512 1.84 -41.58 2.61
CA ILE A 512 2.74 -41.05 1.57
C ILE A 512 4.04 -40.62 2.24
N ASN A 513 5.18 -41.01 1.67
CA ASN A 513 6.53 -40.75 2.21
C ASN A 513 7.30 -39.65 1.45
N ASN A 514 6.68 -39.00 0.47
CA ASN A 514 7.25 -37.90 -0.30
C ASN A 514 6.34 -36.66 -0.28
N LEU A 515 6.91 -35.48 -0.02
CA LEU A 515 6.17 -34.21 0.07
C LEU A 515 5.40 -33.88 -1.21
N MET A 516 6.08 -33.98 -2.36
CA MET A 516 5.50 -33.61 -3.66
C MET A 516 4.37 -34.57 -4.06
N GLU A 517 4.49 -35.85 -3.74
CA GLU A 517 3.40 -36.81 -3.93
C GLU A 517 2.19 -36.49 -3.06
N ALA A 518 2.41 -36.12 -1.78
CA ALA A 518 1.32 -35.73 -0.88
C ALA A 518 0.59 -34.48 -1.40
N ILE A 519 1.32 -33.52 -1.95
CA ILE A 519 0.75 -32.30 -2.53
C ILE A 519 -0.01 -32.59 -3.81
N ARG A 520 0.54 -33.40 -4.72
CA ARG A 520 -0.16 -33.80 -5.95
C ARG A 520 -1.44 -34.58 -5.65
N ALA A 521 -1.45 -35.38 -4.58
CA ALA A 521 -2.65 -36.08 -4.13
C ALA A 521 -3.75 -35.15 -3.58
N LEU A 522 -3.42 -33.88 -3.31
CA LEU A 522 -4.37 -32.83 -2.90
C LEU A 522 -4.81 -31.92 -4.05
N ASP A 523 -4.35 -32.18 -5.27
CA ASP A 523 -4.72 -31.43 -6.49
C ASP A 523 -4.56 -29.91 -6.34
N TRP A 524 -3.42 -29.47 -5.77
CA TRP A 524 -3.13 -28.05 -5.61
C TRP A 524 -2.99 -27.33 -6.95
N ASP A 525 -3.60 -26.15 -7.06
CA ASP A 525 -3.61 -25.33 -8.27
C ASP A 525 -2.20 -24.90 -8.70
N THR A 526 -1.78 -25.36 -9.89
CA THR A 526 -0.46 -25.06 -10.47
C THR A 526 -0.29 -23.63 -10.96
N SER A 527 -1.37 -22.84 -11.05
CA SER A 527 -1.29 -21.39 -11.28
C SER A 527 -0.84 -20.63 -10.03
N ILE A 528 -1.05 -21.22 -8.84
CA ILE A 528 -0.64 -20.68 -7.55
C ILE A 528 0.69 -21.30 -7.09
N TRP A 529 0.85 -22.61 -7.29
CA TRP A 529 2.01 -23.37 -6.83
C TRP A 529 2.88 -23.84 -7.99
N ASN A 530 4.18 -23.54 -7.94
CA ASN A 530 5.18 -24.25 -8.74
C ASN A 530 5.51 -25.60 -8.09
N LEU A 531 5.16 -26.70 -8.78
CA LEU A 531 5.35 -28.08 -8.32
C LEU A 531 6.43 -28.86 -9.09
N ASN A 532 7.30 -28.14 -9.83
CA ASN A 532 8.36 -28.75 -10.64
C ASN A 532 9.65 -29.02 -9.85
N GLY A 533 9.78 -28.50 -8.63
CA GLY A 533 10.96 -28.65 -7.78
C GLY A 533 10.88 -29.80 -6.77
N GLU A 534 11.86 -29.85 -5.86
CA GLU A 534 11.88 -30.80 -4.73
C GLU A 534 10.89 -30.44 -3.61
N GLN A 535 10.49 -29.17 -3.55
CA GLN A 535 9.51 -28.62 -2.62
C GLN A 535 8.55 -27.70 -3.38
N PRO A 536 7.28 -27.61 -2.94
CA PRO A 536 6.34 -26.64 -3.49
C PRO A 536 6.77 -25.20 -3.19
N ARG A 537 6.69 -24.32 -4.18
CA ARG A 537 6.90 -22.88 -3.99
C ARG A 537 5.76 -22.10 -4.62
N LEU A 538 5.50 -20.90 -4.16
CA LEU A 538 4.48 -20.06 -4.77
C LEU A 538 4.98 -19.57 -6.13
N ALA A 539 4.11 -19.60 -7.15
CA ALA A 539 4.48 -19.28 -8.52
C ALA A 539 5.03 -17.85 -8.66
N TRP A 540 4.48 -16.91 -7.89
CA TRP A 540 4.91 -15.50 -7.90
C TRP A 540 6.32 -15.29 -7.32
N GLU A 541 6.87 -16.24 -6.55
CA GLU A 541 8.23 -16.10 -6.01
C GLU A 541 9.31 -16.10 -7.08
N LEU A 542 9.00 -16.63 -8.26
CA LEU A 542 9.93 -16.84 -9.37
C LEU A 542 9.97 -15.67 -10.35
N ASN A 543 9.10 -14.67 -10.15
CA ASN A 543 8.90 -13.53 -11.04
C ASN A 543 9.42 -12.23 -10.44
#